data_AF-A0A0G0T433-F1
#
_entry.id   AF-A0A0G0T433-F1
#
_cell.length_a   1.000
_cell.length_b   1.000
_cell.length_c   1.000
_cell.angle_alpha   90.00
_cell.angle_beta   90.00
_cell.angle_gamma   90.00
#
_symmetry.space_group_name_H-M   'P 1'
#
loop_
_entity.id
_entity.type
_entity.pdbx_description
1 polymer ?
#
loop_
_entity_poly.entity_id
_entity_poly.type
_entity_poly.pdbx_seq_one_letter_code
_entity_poly.pdbx_strand_id
1 'polypeptide(L)' 'MHRLHQPLKVMTILGTRPEIIRLSCVLPKMDEYFDHVIVYTNQSYDYELSQIFFNDLLQKRNLPS' A
#
# COMPACT_ATOMS: atom_id res chain seq x y z
N MET A 1 24.31 -4.61 25.08
CA MET A 1 23.54 -3.58 24.34
C MET A 1 22.52 -4.27 23.46
N HIS A 2 21.24 -4.33 23.88
CA HIS A 2 20.18 -4.90 23.06
C HIS A 2 19.71 -3.87 22.02
N ARG A 3 20.20 -3.98 20.77
CA ARG A 3 19.53 -3.35 19.64
C ARG A 3 18.27 -4.17 19.37
N LEU A 4 17.13 -3.71 19.90
CA LEU A 4 15.82 -4.21 19.50
C LEU A 4 15.73 -4.02 17.99
N HIS A 5 15.69 -5.13 17.23
CA HIS A 5 15.51 -5.07 15.79
C HIS A 5 14.11 -4.52 15.52
N GLN A 6 14.02 -3.22 15.28
CA GLN A 6 12.78 -2.62 14.82
C GLN A 6 12.59 -2.97 13.35
N PRO A 7 11.36 -3.34 12.92
CA PRO A 7 11.06 -3.57 11.52
C PRO A 7 11.40 -2.32 10.72
N LEU A 8 11.99 -2.51 9.53
CA LEU A 8 12.33 -1.40 8.65
C LEU A 8 11.04 -0.72 8.20
N LYS A 9 10.98 0.60 8.36
CA LYS A 9 9.87 1.42 7.88
C LYS A 9 10.01 1.67 6.39
N VAL A 10 8.99 1.31 5.62
CA VAL A 10 8.97 1.44 4.16
C VAL A 10 7.76 2.25 3.75
N MET A 11 7.95 3.24 2.88
CA MET A 11 6.86 4.00 2.28
C MET A 11 6.79 3.74 0.79
N THR A 12 5.63 3.29 0.30
CA THR A 12 5.36 3.13 -1.13
C THR A 12 4.43 4.23 -1.61
N ILE A 13 4.91 5.07 -2.53
CA ILE A 13 4.13 6.15 -3.14
C ILE A 13 3.65 5.69 -4.52
N LEU A 14 2.37 5.86 -4.81
CA LEU A 14 1.77 5.56 -6.09
C LEU A 14 0.76 6.64 -6.50
N GLY A 15 0.63 6.87 -7.80
CA GLY A 15 -0.23 7.93 -8.35
C GLY A 15 -0.98 7.52 -9.62
N THR A 16 -0.63 6.40 -10.25
CA THR A 16 -1.25 5.97 -11.51
C THR A 16 -1.86 4.57 -11.43
N ARG A 17 -2.85 4.29 -12.30
CA ARG A 17 -3.52 2.99 -12.37
C ARG A 17 -2.58 1.81 -12.70
N PRO A 18 -1.59 1.95 -13.63
CA PRO A 18 -0.59 0.89 -13.84
C PRO A 18 0.28 0.61 -12.62
N GLU A 19 0.64 1.63 -11.83
CA GLU A 19 1.38 1.44 -10.57
C GLU A 19 0.54 0.66 -9.55
N ILE A 20 -0.72 1.03 -9.36
CA ILE A 20 -1.66 0.32 -8.46
C ILE A 20 -1.72 -1.17 -8.84
N ILE A 21 -1.94 -1.47 -10.12
CA ILE A 21 -2.08 -2.85 -10.61
C ILE A 21 -0.79 -3.64 -10.36
N ARG A 22 0.37 -3.09 -10.74
CA ARG A 22 1.67 -3.79 -10.57
C ARG A 22 2.04 -3.99 -9.11
N LEU A 23 1.80 -2.98 -8.27
CA LEU A 23 2.16 -3.03 -6.85
C LEU A 23 1.18 -3.90 -6.05
N SER A 24 -0.08 -4.04 -6.48
CA SER A 24 -1.07 -4.90 -5.80
C SER A 24 -0.59 -6.33 -5.52
N CYS A 25 0.28 -6.88 -6.38
CA CYS A 25 0.88 -8.21 -6.20
C CYS A 25 1.97 -8.26 -5.10
N VAL A 26 2.61 -7.14 -4.78
CA VAL A 26 3.80 -7.08 -3.91
C VAL A 26 3.49 -6.44 -2.56
N LEU A 27 2.57 -5.47 -2.51
CA LEU A 27 2.18 -4.77 -1.28
C LEU A 27 1.74 -5.72 -0.15
N PRO A 28 0.99 -6.82 -0.38
CA PRO A 28 0.64 -7.76 0.68
C PRO A 28 1.86 -8.41 1.31
N LYS A 29 2.86 -8.75 0.47
CA LYS A 29 4.11 -9.34 0.95
C LYS A 29 4.93 -8.33 1.73
N MET A 30 4.91 -7.05 1.33
CA MET A 30 5.61 -6.00 2.07
C MET A 30 5.06 -5.81 3.48
N ASP A 31 3.75 -5.96 3.68
CA ASP A 31 3.14 -5.83 5.01
C ASP A 31 3.56 -6.93 5.99
N GLU A 32 3.96 -8.09 5.48
CA GLU A 32 4.45 -9.20 6.31
C GLU A 32 5.86 -8.97 6.86
N TYR A 33 6.70 -8.16 6.16
CA TYR A 33 8.12 -7.99 6.51
C TYR A 33 8.50 -6.59 6.95
N PHE A 34 7.66 -5.59 6.69
CA PHE A 34 7.98 -4.18 6.91
C PHE A 34 6.87 -3.47 7.67
N ASP A 35 7.26 -2.43 8.42
CA ASP A 35 6.31 -1.41 8.88
C ASP A 35 6.01 -0.50 7.68
N HIS A 36 4.99 -0.89 6.91
CA HIS A 36 4.77 -0.43 5.55
C HIS A 36 3.61 0.56 5.44
N VAL A 37 3.91 1.74 4.91
CA VAL A 37 2.95 2.82 4.65
C VAL A 37 2.76 3.00 3.16
N ILE A 38 1.51 3.14 2.72
CA ILE A 38 1.18 3.42 1.32
C ILE A 38 0.64 4.84 1.23
N VAL A 39 1.18 5.62 0.30
CA VAL A 39 0.71 6.97 -0.01
C VAL A 39 0.20 6.99 -1.44
N TYR A 40 -1.10 7.19 -1.59
CA TYR A 40 -1.72 7.40 -2.89
C TYR A 40 -1.83 8.90 -3.19
N THR A 41 -1.12 9.39 -4.20
CA THR A 41 -1.10 10.82 -4.56
C THR A 41 -2.25 11.25 -5.45
N ASN A 42 -3.17 10.33 -5.78
CA ASN A 42 -4.38 10.58 -6.57
C ASN A 42 -4.16 11.41 -7.84
N GLN A 43 -3.19 11.02 -8.67
CA GLN A 43 -2.90 11.72 -9.94
C GLN A 43 -3.80 11.29 -11.11
N SER A 44 -4.79 10.42 -10.89
CA SER A 44 -5.75 10.01 -11.92
C SER A 44 -7.08 10.76 -11.79
N TYR A 45 -7.51 11.41 -12.87
CA TYR A 45 -8.76 12.17 -12.99
C TYR A 45 -10.06 11.30 -12.95
N ASP A 46 -9.93 9.98 -12.78
CA ASP A 46 -11.01 8.98 -12.91
C ASP A 46 -11.30 8.31 -11.57
N TYR A 47 -12.21 8.95 -10.82
CA TYR A 47 -12.47 8.72 -9.40
C TYR A 47 -13.26 7.44 -9.11
N GLU A 48 -14.11 7.02 -10.06
CA GLU A 48 -15.12 5.96 -9.86
C GLU A 48 -14.50 4.55 -9.91
N LEU A 49 -13.64 4.27 -10.90
CA LEU A 49 -13.03 2.94 -11.06
C LEU A 49 -11.83 2.73 -10.10
N SER A 50 -11.14 3.82 -9.73
CA SER A 50 -10.00 3.77 -8.82
C SER A 50 -10.44 3.46 -7.39
N GLN A 51 -11.59 3.98 -6.93
CA GLN A 51 -12.05 3.78 -5.56
C GLN A 51 -12.47 2.34 -5.26
N ILE A 52 -13.17 1.67 -6.18
CA ILE A 52 -13.60 0.28 -5.96
C ILE A 52 -12.38 -0.65 -5.90
N PHE A 53 -11.42 -0.50 -6.82
CA PHE A 53 -10.19 -1.28 -6.81
C PHE A 53 -9.34 -1.01 -5.56
N PHE A 54 -9.27 0.25 -5.12
CA PHE A 54 -8.53 0.63 -3.93
C PHE A 54 -9.20 0.12 -2.65
N ASN A 55 -10.53 0.20 -2.55
CA ASN A 55 -11.29 -0.34 -1.43
C ASN A 55 -11.14 -1.86 -1.33
N ASP A 56 -11.16 -2.59 -2.45
CA ASP A 56 -10.92 -4.04 -2.46
C ASP A 56 -9.48 -4.38 -2.09
N LEU A 57 -8.51 -3.60 -2.55
CA LEU A 57 -7.10 -3.77 -2.21
C LEU A 57 -6.85 -3.49 -0.72
N LEU A 58 -7.48 -2.45 -0.15
CA LEU A 58 -7.37 -2.08 1.25
C LEU A 58 -8.16 -2.99 2.19
N GLN A 59 -9.37 -3.43 1.83
CA GLN A 59 -10.16 -4.35 2.65
C GLN A 59 -9.43 -5.65 2.91
N LYS A 60 -8.67 -6.15 1.93
CA LYS A 60 -7.88 -7.38 2.08
C LYS A 60 -6.67 -7.23 3.01
N ARG A 61 -6.33 -6.01 3.44
CA ARG A 61 -5.12 -5.73 4.21
C ARG A 61 -5.32 -5.71 5.74
N ASN A 62 -6.53 -5.92 6.28
CA ASN A 62 -6.80 -5.88 7.74
C ASN A 62 -6.11 -4.68 8.43
N LEU A 63 -6.09 -3.50 7.80
CA LEU A 63 -5.59 -2.31 8.48
C LEU A 63 -6.59 -1.96 9.60
N PRO A 64 -6.13 -1.77 10.85
CA PRO A 64 -6.99 -1.20 11.88
C PRO A 64 -7.46 0.18 11.42
N SER A 65 -8.79 0.37 11.48
CA SER A 65 -9.50 1.63 11.23
C SER A 65 -8.97 2.78 12.07
#